data_AF-A0A6P8PIC3-F1
#
_entry.id   AF-A0A6P8PIC3-F1
#
_cell.length_a   1.000
_cell.length_b   1.000
_cell.length_c   1.000
_cell.angle_alpha   90.00
_cell.angle_beta   90.00
_cell.angle_gamma   90.00
#
_symmetry.space_group_name_H-M   'P 1'
#
loop_
_entity.id
_entity.type
_entity.pdbx_description
1 polymer ?
#
loop_
_entity_poly.entity_id
_entity_poly.type
_entity_poly.pdbx_seq_one_letter_code
_entity_poly.pdbx_strand_id
1 'polypeptide(L)'
;MLFALSPCLRHDLTLGQGFSERFVSSCQDIPLSVCSEICVPGYRKIIDREKPVCCFDCVPCSEGEYSNTTDADDCKKCPEDQWPNEKKDGCLPRVIDFLSYDDPLGIALSTISFLLFSITAVLLGIFIKYRKTAVVKANNRNLSYILLISLMLSFLSTLLFIGQPGTVTCLLRQSAFGIIFTIAVSSVLAKTVIVVIAFSATKPNSRLRKWVGTRVSSYVVSLCTFGEVLICTIWLFISPPFPEYDTQSEKGKMIPQCNEGSAIAFYTVIGYMGFLALLSLIVAFLVRKVPDSFNEAQFITFSMLVYCSVWVSFIPVYLSTKGKYIAAVEIFAILTSSGGLLGCIFTPKCYIILLRPDLNTKDHLIGKQHPKKATR
;
A
#
# COMPACT_ATOMS: atom_id res chain seq x y z
N MET A 1 58.49 11.03 -22.42
CA MET A 1 59.62 11.14 -23.36
C MET A 1 59.14 11.96 -24.55
N LEU A 2 59.82 13.08 -24.81
CA LEU A 2 59.73 14.01 -25.95
C LEU A 2 58.35 14.36 -26.56
N PHE A 3 57.94 15.62 -26.32
CA PHE A 3 57.09 16.39 -27.23
C PHE A 3 57.78 16.53 -28.59
N ALA A 4 57.20 15.98 -29.65
CA ALA A 4 57.63 16.23 -31.02
C ALA A 4 56.89 17.46 -31.57
N LEU A 5 57.44 18.65 -31.32
CA LEU A 5 57.25 19.79 -32.21
C LEU A 5 58.36 19.71 -33.26
N SER A 6 58.02 19.38 -34.50
CA SER A 6 58.95 19.52 -35.63
C SER A 6 58.36 20.44 -36.71
N PRO A 7 59.21 21.22 -37.41
CA PRO A 7 58.79 22.39 -38.16
C PRO A 7 58.51 22.08 -39.63
N CYS A 8 57.50 22.71 -40.21
CA CYS A 8 57.30 22.72 -41.67
C CYS A 8 58.45 23.51 -42.33
N LEU A 9 59.35 22.82 -43.03
CA LEU A 9 60.39 23.42 -43.86
C LEU A 9 59.75 23.99 -45.15
N ARG A 10 59.80 25.32 -45.30
CA ARG A 10 59.39 26.05 -46.50
C ARG A 10 60.50 25.95 -47.54
N HIS A 11 60.24 25.30 -48.67
CA HIS A 11 61.09 25.39 -49.86
C HIS A 11 60.55 26.49 -50.79
N ASP A 12 61.21 27.64 -50.81
CA ASP A 12 61.03 28.64 -51.87
C ASP A 12 62.01 28.30 -53.01
N LEU A 13 61.48 27.79 -54.13
CA LEU A 13 62.22 27.70 -55.39
C LEU A 13 61.80 28.87 -56.28
N THR A 14 62.68 29.86 -56.41
CA THR A 14 62.54 30.94 -57.39
C THR A 14 62.98 30.45 -58.77
N LEU A 15 62.02 30.27 -59.68
CA LEU A 15 62.26 30.27 -61.12
C LEU A 15 61.56 31.48 -61.73
N GLY A 16 62.32 32.26 -62.49
CA GLY A 16 61.92 33.56 -63.02
C GLY A 16 60.75 33.48 -64.00
N GLN A 17 60.07 34.63 -64.09
CA GLN A 17 58.97 34.98 -64.99
C GLN A 17 57.60 34.35 -64.68
N GLY A 18 56.84 35.07 -63.83
CA GLY A 18 55.50 35.50 -64.23
C GLY A 18 54.36 34.49 -64.15
N PHE A 19 54.24 33.70 -63.09
CA PHE A 19 52.96 33.19 -62.57
C PHE A 19 53.21 32.58 -61.17
N SER A 20 52.49 33.00 -60.13
CA SER A 20 52.54 32.37 -58.81
C SER A 20 51.22 31.65 -58.56
N GLU A 21 51.14 30.38 -58.96
CA GLU A 21 50.11 29.48 -58.45
C GLU A 21 50.47 29.08 -57.02
N ARG A 22 49.55 29.37 -56.10
CA ARG A 22 49.65 29.01 -54.68
C ARG A 22 49.28 27.53 -54.54
N PHE A 23 50.26 26.62 -54.61
CA PHE A 23 50.06 25.26 -54.14
C PHE A 23 50.07 25.26 -52.61
N VAL A 24 48.88 25.26 -52.00
CA VAL A 24 48.73 24.90 -50.59
C VAL A 24 48.89 23.39 -50.51
N SER A 25 50.09 22.91 -50.17
CA SER A 25 50.24 21.54 -49.71
C SER A 25 49.46 21.43 -48.40
N SER A 26 48.33 20.71 -48.42
CA SER A 26 47.63 20.33 -47.19
C SER A 26 48.64 19.61 -46.30
N CYS A 27 48.90 20.13 -45.09
CA CYS A 27 49.62 19.37 -44.08
C CYS A 27 48.83 18.09 -43.83
N GLN A 28 49.28 16.98 -44.40
CA GLN A 28 48.69 15.69 -44.13
C GLN A 28 49.29 15.25 -42.79
N ASP A 29 48.49 15.33 -41.73
CA ASP A 29 48.89 14.92 -40.38
C ASP A 29 49.52 13.52 -40.47
N ILE A 30 50.73 13.38 -39.93
CA ILE A 30 51.43 12.09 -39.86
C ILE A 30 50.50 11.13 -39.09
N PRO A 31 50.12 9.97 -39.65
CA PRO A 31 49.19 9.08 -38.97
C PRO A 31 49.80 8.59 -37.66
N LEU A 32 49.09 8.80 -36.55
CA LEU A 32 49.50 8.24 -35.26
C LEU A 32 49.43 6.71 -35.34
N SER A 33 50.54 6.04 -35.03
CA SER A 33 50.61 4.58 -34.93
C SER A 33 50.07 4.10 -33.58
N VAL A 34 48.74 4.10 -33.42
CA VAL A 34 48.04 3.61 -32.22
C VAL A 34 47.31 2.31 -32.52
N CYS A 35 47.36 1.35 -31.59
CA CYS A 35 46.66 0.07 -31.75
C CYS A 35 45.16 0.17 -31.47
N SER A 36 44.80 1.01 -30.50
CA SER A 36 43.42 1.23 -30.06
C SER A 36 43.13 2.72 -30.00
N GLU A 37 41.90 3.10 -30.32
CA GLU A 37 41.42 4.46 -30.14
C GLU A 37 41.25 4.79 -28.66
N ILE A 38 41.32 6.09 -28.35
CA ILE A 38 41.17 6.60 -27.00
C ILE A 38 39.71 6.41 -26.54
N CYS A 39 39.50 5.82 -25.36
CA CYS A 39 38.16 5.64 -24.84
C CYS A 39 37.51 6.99 -24.48
N VAL A 40 36.32 7.24 -25.01
CA VAL A 40 35.54 8.44 -24.65
C VAL A 40 34.93 8.29 -23.25
N PRO A 41 34.54 9.41 -22.59
CA PRO A 41 33.78 9.36 -21.34
C PRO A 41 32.59 8.40 -21.42
N GLY A 42 32.31 7.68 -20.34
CA GLY A 42 31.32 6.59 -20.28
C GLY A 42 31.86 5.19 -20.59
N TYR A 43 33.11 5.10 -21.06
CA TYR A 43 33.78 3.84 -21.36
C TYR A 43 35.04 3.67 -20.51
N ARG A 44 35.42 2.42 -20.27
CA ARG A 44 36.69 2.02 -19.64
C ARG A 44 37.47 1.08 -20.54
N LYS A 45 38.78 1.02 -20.33
CA LYS A 45 39.65 0.06 -21.01
C LYS A 45 39.45 -1.35 -20.46
N ILE A 46 39.52 -2.32 -21.35
CA ILE A 46 39.74 -3.72 -20.99
C ILE A 46 40.91 -4.27 -21.81
N ILE A 47 41.87 -4.88 -21.11
CA ILE A 47 43.03 -5.52 -21.74
C ILE A 47 42.66 -6.99 -21.95
N ASP A 48 42.64 -7.41 -23.20
CA ASP A 48 42.54 -8.83 -23.55
C ASP A 48 43.89 -9.51 -23.32
N ARG A 49 43.89 -10.66 -22.65
CA ARG A 49 45.12 -11.42 -22.35
C ARG A 49 45.80 -11.96 -23.61
N GLU A 50 45.07 -12.01 -24.72
CA GLU A 50 45.59 -12.46 -26.03
C GLU A 50 46.20 -11.31 -26.86
N LYS A 51 46.04 -10.05 -26.43
CA LYS A 51 46.55 -8.85 -27.13
C LYS A 51 47.79 -8.24 -26.43
N PRO A 52 48.66 -7.51 -27.16
CA PRO A 52 49.73 -6.73 -26.55
C PRO A 52 49.20 -5.67 -25.58
N VAL A 53 49.97 -5.31 -24.55
CA VAL A 53 49.55 -4.36 -23.47
C VAL A 53 49.10 -2.99 -24.01
N CYS A 54 49.59 -2.57 -25.17
CA CYS A 54 49.21 -1.32 -25.82
C CYS A 54 47.88 -1.39 -26.61
N CYS A 55 47.28 -2.57 -26.73
CA CYS A 55 46.04 -2.83 -27.44
C CYS A 55 44.94 -3.19 -26.42
N PHE A 56 43.95 -2.31 -26.30
CA PHE A 56 42.81 -2.48 -25.41
C PHE A 56 41.51 -2.25 -26.17
N ASP A 57 40.41 -2.76 -25.62
CA ASP A 57 39.07 -2.46 -26.13
C ASP A 57 38.37 -1.50 -25.18
N CYS A 58 37.57 -0.57 -25.72
CA CYS A 58 36.76 0.33 -24.93
C CYS A 58 35.39 -0.31 -24.69
N VAL A 59 35.08 -0.59 -23.43
CA VAL A 59 33.78 -1.16 -23.02
C VAL A 59 33.01 -0.15 -22.19
N PRO A 60 31.68 -0.06 -22.33
CA PRO A 60 30.89 0.87 -21.53
C PRO A 60 30.99 0.53 -20.04
N CYS A 61 30.92 1.54 -19.17
CA CYS A 61 30.86 1.34 -17.72
C CYS A 61 29.70 0.41 -17.33
N SER A 62 29.80 -0.23 -16.16
CA SER A 62 28.75 -1.13 -15.66
C SER A 62 27.50 -0.34 -15.23
N GLU A 63 26.45 -1.01 -14.78
CA GLU A 63 25.30 -0.30 -14.18
C GLU A 63 25.68 0.36 -12.85
N GLY A 64 25.19 1.59 -12.63
CA GLY A 64 25.52 2.38 -11.43
C GLY A 64 26.92 3.01 -11.46
N GLU A 65 27.68 2.80 -12.53
CA GLU A 65 29.03 3.33 -12.72
C GLU A 65 29.07 4.35 -13.86
N TYR A 66 30.01 5.30 -13.76
CA TYR A 66 30.25 6.36 -14.72
C TYR A 66 31.76 6.61 -14.90
N SER A 67 32.13 7.26 -16.00
CA SER A 67 33.48 7.76 -16.26
C SER A 67 33.39 9.12 -16.94
N ASN A 68 33.80 10.19 -16.26
CA ASN A 68 33.80 11.55 -16.81
C ASN A 68 35.13 11.92 -17.49
N THR A 69 36.13 11.04 -17.44
CA THR A 69 37.46 11.27 -18.00
C THR A 69 37.65 10.48 -19.28
N THR A 70 38.29 11.09 -20.26
CA THR A 70 38.78 10.41 -21.46
C THR A 70 39.90 9.44 -21.08
N ASP A 71 39.96 8.31 -21.76
CA ASP A 71 40.98 7.26 -21.61
C ASP A 71 41.02 6.57 -20.23
N ALA A 72 39.86 6.42 -19.59
CA ALA A 72 39.76 5.86 -18.24
C ALA A 72 40.11 4.35 -18.18
N ASP A 73 40.93 3.97 -17.20
CA ASP A 73 41.27 2.56 -16.94
C ASP A 73 40.13 1.83 -16.19
N ASP A 74 39.37 2.55 -15.35
CA ASP A 74 38.24 1.99 -14.60
C ASP A 74 37.12 3.02 -14.39
N CYS A 75 35.91 2.53 -14.13
CA CYS A 75 34.74 3.37 -13.87
C CYS A 75 34.51 3.59 -12.37
N LYS A 76 33.89 4.71 -12.02
CA LYS A 76 33.55 5.06 -10.63
C LYS A 76 32.07 4.85 -10.39
N LYS A 77 31.68 4.45 -9.17
CA LYS A 77 30.26 4.41 -8.79
C LYS A 77 29.72 5.83 -8.56
N CYS A 78 28.47 6.07 -8.99
CA CYS A 78 27.78 7.31 -8.64
C CYS A 78 27.48 7.37 -7.12
N PRO A 79 27.40 8.58 -6.53
CA PRO A 79 26.85 8.78 -5.18
C PRO A 79 25.44 8.18 -5.01
N GLU A 80 25.04 7.86 -3.78
CA GLU A 80 23.76 7.17 -3.52
C GLU A 80 22.52 7.96 -4.00
N ASP A 81 22.56 9.29 -3.90
CA ASP A 81 21.51 10.22 -4.33
C ASP A 81 21.45 10.41 -5.85
N GLN A 82 22.39 9.83 -6.60
CA GLN A 82 22.56 10.03 -8.04
C GLN A 82 22.59 8.70 -8.81
N TRP A 83 22.41 8.81 -10.13
CA TRP A 83 22.45 7.70 -11.06
C TRP A 83 23.17 8.12 -12.36
N PRO A 84 23.96 7.23 -12.99
CA PRO A 84 24.62 7.55 -14.25
C PRO A 84 23.58 7.91 -15.32
N ASN A 85 23.89 8.93 -16.12
CA ASN A 85 23.10 9.26 -17.31
C ASN A 85 23.22 8.17 -18.39
N GLU A 86 22.45 8.27 -19.48
CA GLU A 86 22.46 7.26 -20.54
C GLU A 86 23.85 7.05 -21.16
N LYS A 87 24.65 8.11 -21.24
CA LYS A 87 26.03 8.08 -21.76
C LYS A 87 27.05 7.56 -20.74
N LYS A 88 26.67 7.41 -19.47
CA LYS A 88 27.53 7.07 -18.32
C LYS A 88 28.75 8.00 -18.15
N ASP A 89 28.68 9.22 -18.68
CA ASP A 89 29.74 10.23 -18.58
C ASP A 89 29.58 11.16 -17.36
N GLY A 90 28.44 11.06 -16.67
CA GLY A 90 28.15 11.82 -15.45
C GLY A 90 27.01 11.22 -14.64
N CYS A 91 26.84 11.72 -13.42
CA CYS A 91 25.78 11.33 -12.50
C CYS A 91 24.70 12.42 -12.44
N LEU A 92 23.43 12.02 -12.50
CA LEU A 92 22.26 12.89 -12.35
C LEU A 92 21.52 12.54 -11.06
N PRO A 93 20.84 13.50 -10.39
CA PRO A 93 19.99 13.19 -9.25
C PRO A 93 18.94 12.12 -9.61
N ARG A 94 18.73 11.16 -8.71
CA ARG A 94 17.70 10.13 -8.90
C ARG A 94 16.31 10.74 -8.96
N VAL A 95 15.44 10.15 -9.76
CA VAL A 95 14.03 10.56 -9.82
C VAL A 95 13.32 10.06 -8.56
N ILE A 96 12.67 10.98 -7.85
CA ILE A 96 11.85 10.64 -6.68
C ILE A 96 10.50 10.11 -7.16
N ASP A 97 10.17 8.86 -6.84
CA ASP A 97 8.93 8.21 -7.31
C ASP A 97 8.11 7.71 -6.12
N PHE A 98 6.93 8.30 -5.90
CA PHE A 98 5.96 7.92 -4.86
C PHE A 98 4.54 8.06 -5.39
N LEU A 99 3.56 7.52 -4.67
CA LEU A 99 2.16 7.67 -5.04
C LEU A 99 1.69 9.10 -4.73
N SER A 100 1.77 9.99 -5.71
CA SER A 100 1.39 11.40 -5.55
C SER A 100 -0.13 11.60 -5.66
N TYR A 101 -0.63 12.70 -5.09
CA TYR A 101 -1.99 13.20 -5.33
C TYR A 101 -2.18 13.70 -6.77
N ASP A 102 -1.09 13.99 -7.48
CA ASP A 102 -1.13 14.41 -8.88
C ASP A 102 -1.13 13.23 -9.85
N ASP A 103 -0.81 12.01 -9.38
CA ASP A 103 -0.85 10.80 -10.20
C ASP A 103 -2.32 10.39 -10.44
N PRO A 104 -2.70 9.95 -11.66
CA PRO A 104 -4.06 9.50 -11.96
C PRO A 104 -4.58 8.43 -10.98
N LEU A 105 -3.69 7.53 -10.55
CA LEU A 105 -3.99 6.50 -9.56
C LEU A 105 -4.26 7.11 -8.17
N GLY A 106 -3.45 8.08 -7.73
CA GLY A 106 -3.64 8.78 -6.45
C GLY A 106 -4.92 9.60 -6.42
N ILE A 107 -5.25 10.28 -7.52
CA ILE A 107 -6.53 11.00 -7.69
C ILE A 107 -7.71 10.03 -7.58
N ALA A 108 -7.66 8.90 -8.29
CA ALA A 108 -8.73 7.90 -8.25
C ALA A 108 -8.94 7.34 -6.84
N LEU A 109 -7.86 6.91 -6.17
CA LEU A 109 -7.93 6.31 -4.83
C LEU A 109 -8.41 7.30 -3.76
N SER A 110 -7.92 8.54 -3.79
CA SER A 110 -8.37 9.59 -2.87
C SER A 110 -9.85 9.95 -3.11
N THR A 111 -10.28 10.05 -4.36
CA THR A 111 -11.69 10.31 -4.71
C THR A 111 -12.61 9.20 -4.20
N ILE A 112 -12.22 7.93 -4.42
CA ILE A 112 -12.99 6.77 -3.91
C ILE A 112 -13.06 6.80 -2.38
N SER A 113 -11.96 7.11 -1.70
CA SER A 113 -11.93 7.25 -0.24
C SER A 113 -12.94 8.29 0.25
N PHE A 114 -12.93 9.52 -0.29
CA PHE A 114 -13.89 10.56 0.09
C PHE A 114 -15.34 10.21 -0.25
N LEU A 115 -15.58 9.52 -1.36
CA LEU A 115 -16.91 9.06 -1.74
C LEU A 115 -17.45 8.04 -0.73
N LEU A 116 -16.66 7.02 -0.39
CA LEU A 116 -17.04 5.99 0.58
C LEU A 116 -17.19 6.57 1.99
N PHE A 117 -16.34 7.51 2.38
CA PHE A 117 -16.50 8.27 3.63
C PHE A 117 -17.86 9.01 3.65
N SER A 118 -18.19 9.73 2.59
CA SER A 118 -19.43 10.49 2.48
C SER A 118 -20.67 9.60 2.52
N ILE A 119 -20.65 8.48 1.78
CA ILE A 119 -21.71 7.45 1.82
C ILE A 119 -21.88 6.93 3.26
N THR A 120 -20.78 6.59 3.94
CA THR A 120 -20.82 6.08 5.31
C THR A 120 -21.35 7.11 6.30
N ALA A 121 -20.99 8.38 6.13
CA ALA A 121 -21.50 9.48 6.95
C ALA A 121 -23.02 9.66 6.78
N VAL A 122 -23.53 9.57 5.55
CA VAL A 122 -24.97 9.59 5.26
C VAL A 122 -25.67 8.41 5.93
N LEU A 123 -25.10 7.20 5.83
CA LEU A 123 -25.64 6.01 6.50
C LEU A 123 -25.68 6.18 8.03
N LEU A 124 -24.62 6.72 8.63
CA LEU A 124 -24.60 7.05 10.06
C LEU A 124 -25.70 8.06 10.41
N GLY A 125 -25.86 9.12 9.62
CA GLY A 125 -26.93 10.11 9.78
C GLY A 125 -28.33 9.50 9.72
N ILE A 126 -28.58 8.57 8.79
CA ILE A 126 -29.82 7.81 8.68
C ILE A 126 -30.06 6.99 9.95
N PHE A 127 -29.06 6.23 10.41
CA PHE A 127 -29.19 5.41 11.61
C PHE A 127 -29.44 6.25 12.87
N ILE A 128 -28.84 7.43 12.98
CA ILE A 128 -29.09 8.38 14.08
C ILE A 128 -30.52 8.94 13.98
N LYS A 129 -30.96 9.37 12.80
CA LYS A 129 -32.32 9.90 12.58
C LYS A 129 -33.39 8.86 12.90
N TYR A 130 -33.20 7.62 12.47
CA TYR A 130 -34.13 6.51 12.68
C TYR A 130 -33.81 5.67 13.92
N ARG A 131 -33.08 6.21 14.92
CA ARG A 131 -32.64 5.49 16.14
C ARG A 131 -33.75 4.89 17.02
N LYS A 132 -35.00 5.30 16.81
CA LYS A 132 -36.18 4.83 17.54
C LYS A 132 -36.90 3.68 16.82
N THR A 133 -36.55 3.38 15.58
CA THR A 133 -37.17 2.30 14.79
C THR A 133 -36.80 0.92 15.32
N ALA A 134 -37.67 -0.07 15.08
CA ALA A 134 -37.52 -1.41 15.61
C ALA A 134 -36.26 -2.11 15.03
N VAL A 135 -35.98 -1.89 13.74
CA VAL A 135 -34.77 -2.41 13.05
C VAL A 135 -33.49 -1.91 13.73
N VAL A 136 -33.36 -0.60 13.96
CA VAL A 136 -32.15 0.00 14.56
C VAL A 136 -32.00 -0.42 16.02
N LYS A 137 -33.09 -0.55 16.77
CA LYS A 137 -33.07 -0.97 18.17
C LYS A 137 -32.70 -2.46 18.33
N ALA A 138 -33.20 -3.33 17.44
CA ALA A 138 -32.87 -4.75 17.43
C ALA A 138 -31.38 -4.98 17.10
N ASN A 139 -30.78 -4.10 16.29
CA ASN A 139 -29.42 -4.24 15.78
C ASN A 139 -28.31 -3.63 16.66
N ASN A 140 -28.49 -3.61 17.99
CA ASN A 140 -27.57 -3.03 18.96
C ASN A 140 -26.89 -1.73 18.46
N ARG A 141 -27.64 -0.62 18.55
CA ARG A 141 -27.26 0.72 18.03
C ARG A 141 -25.81 1.11 18.27
N ASN A 142 -25.27 0.81 19.46
CA ASN A 142 -23.92 1.20 19.83
C ASN A 142 -22.87 0.50 18.95
N LEU A 143 -23.02 -0.80 18.70
CA LEU A 143 -22.12 -1.53 17.81
C LEU A 143 -22.23 -1.04 16.37
N SER A 144 -23.44 -0.76 15.89
CA SER A 144 -23.64 -0.22 14.55
C SER A 144 -22.98 1.16 14.37
N TYR A 145 -23.04 2.03 15.40
CA TYR A 145 -22.35 3.33 15.37
C TYR A 145 -20.83 3.17 15.43
N ILE A 146 -20.31 2.33 16.32
CA ILE A 146 -18.87 2.07 16.41
C ILE A 146 -18.34 1.57 15.07
N LEU A 147 -19.04 0.59 14.46
CA LEU A 147 -18.67 0.05 13.15
C LEU A 147 -18.71 1.09 12.03
N LEU A 148 -19.77 1.93 11.95
CA LEU A 148 -19.85 2.98 10.93
C LEU A 148 -18.76 4.05 11.11
N ILE A 149 -18.49 4.46 12.35
CA ILE A 149 -17.42 5.43 12.66
C ILE A 149 -16.05 4.83 12.32
N SER A 150 -15.79 3.57 12.68
CA SER A 150 -14.52 2.91 12.33
C SER A 150 -14.36 2.80 10.82
N LEU A 151 -15.42 2.46 10.07
CA LEU A 151 -15.37 2.41 8.61
C LEU A 151 -15.11 3.79 7.99
N MET A 152 -15.71 4.87 8.52
CA MET A 152 -15.40 6.24 8.10
C MET A 152 -13.91 6.56 8.29
N LEU A 153 -13.36 6.21 9.46
CA LEU A 153 -11.94 6.41 9.77
C LEU A 153 -11.05 5.52 8.90
N SER A 154 -11.46 4.29 8.57
CA SER A 154 -10.74 3.39 7.66
C SER A 154 -10.64 3.96 6.24
N PHE A 155 -11.71 4.59 5.74
CA PHE A 155 -11.66 5.25 4.45
C PHE A 155 -10.71 6.45 4.49
N LEU A 156 -10.79 7.30 5.52
CA LEU A 156 -9.88 8.45 5.65
C LEU A 156 -8.41 8.03 5.89
N SER A 157 -8.16 6.92 6.57
CA SER A 157 -6.79 6.49 6.88
C SER A 157 -6.00 6.15 5.62
N THR A 158 -6.64 5.80 4.51
CA THR A 158 -5.94 5.55 3.24
C THR A 158 -5.22 6.79 2.71
N LEU A 159 -5.65 7.99 3.09
CA LEU A 159 -5.00 9.24 2.69
C LEU A 159 -3.60 9.39 3.31
N LEU A 160 -3.32 8.71 4.44
CA LEU A 160 -1.99 8.66 5.05
C LEU A 160 -0.96 7.88 4.22
N PHE A 161 -1.43 7.09 3.24
CA PHE A 161 -0.60 6.26 2.36
C PHE A 161 -0.29 7.00 1.04
N ILE A 162 -0.93 8.14 0.77
CA ILE A 162 -0.76 8.94 -0.45
C ILE A 162 0.08 10.19 -0.13
N GLY A 163 1.01 10.51 -1.02
CA GLY A 163 1.93 11.63 -0.90
C GLY A 163 3.30 11.23 -0.36
N GLN A 164 4.15 12.23 -0.13
CA GLN A 164 5.50 12.01 0.36
C GLN A 164 5.48 11.62 1.85
N PRO A 165 6.09 10.48 2.24
CA PRO A 165 6.10 10.05 3.63
C PRO A 165 6.99 10.97 4.48
N GLY A 166 6.38 11.60 5.49
CA GLY A 166 7.07 12.28 6.58
C GLY A 166 7.15 11.41 7.84
N THR A 167 7.87 11.89 8.86
CA THR A 167 8.04 11.19 10.14
C THR A 167 6.71 10.86 10.81
N VAL A 168 5.79 11.84 10.89
CA VAL A 168 4.50 11.65 11.55
C VAL A 168 3.61 10.69 10.77
N THR A 169 3.59 10.79 9.43
CA THR A 169 2.77 9.89 8.60
C THR A 169 3.28 8.45 8.68
N CYS A 170 4.60 8.22 8.76
CA CYS A 170 5.15 6.87 8.93
C CYS A 170 4.72 6.23 10.25
N LEU A 171 4.73 6.99 11.35
CA LEU A 171 4.27 6.50 12.65
C LEU A 171 2.77 6.16 12.66
N LEU A 172 1.95 7.04 12.04
CA LEU A 172 0.50 6.92 12.08
C LEU A 172 -0.07 5.93 11.06
N ARG A 173 0.56 5.74 9.90
CA ARG A 173 0.01 4.95 8.78
C ARG A 173 -0.39 3.53 9.22
N GLN A 174 0.57 2.74 9.69
CA GLN A 174 0.32 1.34 10.05
C GLN A 174 -0.40 1.21 11.40
N SER A 175 -0.10 2.07 12.37
CA SER A 175 -0.72 2.04 13.70
C SER A 175 -2.20 2.44 13.67
N ALA A 176 -2.55 3.52 12.96
CA ALA A 176 -3.93 3.94 12.78
C ALA A 176 -4.70 2.88 11.98
N PHE A 177 -4.12 2.36 10.90
CA PHE A 177 -4.71 1.26 10.14
C PHE A 177 -5.04 0.06 11.03
N GLY A 178 -4.07 -0.45 11.80
CA GLY A 178 -4.26 -1.62 12.67
C GLY A 178 -5.34 -1.42 13.74
N ILE A 179 -5.30 -0.29 14.45
CA ILE A 179 -6.25 0.03 15.52
C ILE A 179 -7.67 0.21 14.96
N ILE A 180 -7.83 0.98 13.88
CA ILE A 180 -9.13 1.26 13.28
C ILE A 180 -9.77 -0.03 12.75
N PHE A 181 -9.00 -0.86 12.05
CA PHE A 181 -9.48 -2.14 11.53
C PHE A 181 -9.83 -3.13 12.64
N THR A 182 -9.04 -3.17 13.70
CA THR A 182 -9.35 -3.96 14.89
C THR A 182 -10.68 -3.54 15.53
N ILE A 183 -10.98 -2.24 15.61
CA ILE A 183 -12.29 -1.75 16.11
C ILE A 183 -13.43 -2.24 15.19
N ALA A 184 -13.24 -2.18 13.87
CA ALA A 184 -14.26 -2.64 12.91
C ALA A 184 -14.51 -4.15 13.04
N VAL A 185 -13.46 -4.97 12.97
CA VAL A 185 -13.56 -6.44 13.05
C VAL A 185 -14.09 -6.88 14.42
N SER A 186 -13.61 -6.30 15.51
CA SER A 186 -14.10 -6.61 16.86
C SER A 186 -15.57 -6.24 17.05
N SER A 187 -16.06 -5.18 16.39
CA SER A 187 -17.48 -4.83 16.39
C SER A 187 -18.33 -5.88 15.67
N VAL A 188 -17.85 -6.42 14.56
CA VAL A 188 -18.51 -7.54 13.85
C VAL A 188 -18.47 -8.82 14.69
N LEU A 189 -17.32 -9.14 15.28
CA LEU A 189 -17.17 -10.26 16.20
C LEU A 189 -18.13 -10.14 17.39
N ALA A 190 -18.15 -9.01 18.08
CA ALA A 190 -19.05 -8.73 19.20
C ALA A 190 -20.52 -8.91 18.81
N LYS A 191 -20.88 -8.48 17.59
CA LYS A 191 -22.23 -8.65 17.06
C LYS A 191 -22.59 -10.11 16.85
N THR A 192 -21.72 -10.90 16.22
CA THR A 192 -21.96 -12.35 16.01
C THR A 192 -21.99 -13.12 17.33
N VAL A 193 -21.13 -12.78 18.30
CA VAL A 193 -21.13 -13.35 19.66
C VAL A 193 -22.46 -13.12 20.37
N ILE A 194 -23.04 -11.91 20.28
CA ILE A 194 -24.37 -11.65 20.85
C ILE A 194 -25.43 -12.55 20.23
N VAL A 195 -25.40 -12.74 18.91
CA VAL A 195 -26.34 -13.63 18.20
C VAL A 195 -26.17 -15.08 18.68
N VAL A 196 -24.93 -15.56 18.85
CA VAL A 196 -24.66 -16.90 19.42
C VAL A 196 -25.23 -17.01 20.84
N ILE A 197 -25.02 -16.01 21.70
CA ILE A 197 -25.52 -16.01 23.08
C ILE A 197 -27.05 -16.03 23.09
N ALA A 198 -27.69 -15.19 22.28
CA ALA A 198 -29.14 -15.11 22.18
C ALA A 198 -29.76 -16.44 21.73
N PHE A 199 -29.19 -17.06 20.68
CA PHE A 199 -29.64 -18.36 20.20
C PHE A 199 -29.37 -19.48 21.21
N SER A 200 -28.19 -19.51 21.83
CA SER A 200 -27.84 -20.55 22.79
C SER A 200 -28.64 -20.45 24.08
N ALA A 201 -29.16 -19.27 24.42
CA ALA A 201 -30.00 -19.05 25.60
C ALA A 201 -31.42 -19.60 25.45
N THR A 202 -31.89 -19.89 24.22
CA THR A 202 -33.20 -20.52 24.00
C THR A 202 -33.17 -22.04 24.26
N LYS A 203 -31.97 -22.66 24.27
CA LYS A 203 -31.80 -24.08 24.58
C LYS A 203 -31.95 -24.33 26.10
N PRO A 204 -32.75 -25.33 26.52
CA PRO A 204 -32.86 -25.68 27.94
C PRO A 204 -31.48 -26.11 28.49
N ASN A 205 -31.15 -25.66 29.70
CA ASN A 205 -29.88 -25.92 30.43
C ASN A 205 -28.59 -25.22 29.93
N SER A 206 -28.70 -24.15 29.13
CA SER A 206 -27.53 -23.41 28.64
C SER A 206 -26.90 -22.47 29.68
N ARG A 207 -25.60 -22.63 29.96
CA ARG A 207 -24.81 -21.72 30.82
C ARG A 207 -24.74 -20.28 30.28
N LEU A 208 -24.88 -20.11 28.95
CA LEU A 208 -24.83 -18.81 28.27
C LEU A 208 -26.05 -17.93 28.59
N ARG A 209 -27.12 -18.50 29.16
CA ARG A 209 -28.30 -17.75 29.58
C ARG A 209 -27.99 -16.65 30.61
N LYS A 210 -26.96 -16.84 31.45
CA LYS A 210 -26.49 -15.83 32.42
C LYS A 210 -25.87 -14.58 31.78
N TRP A 211 -25.47 -14.69 30.51
CA TRP A 211 -24.79 -13.62 29.77
C TRP A 211 -25.75 -12.80 28.90
N VAL A 212 -27.03 -13.20 28.83
CA VAL A 212 -28.08 -12.45 28.14
C VAL A 212 -28.37 -11.18 28.93
N GLY A 213 -28.18 -10.01 28.30
CA GLY A 213 -28.40 -8.70 28.92
C GLY A 213 -27.14 -8.07 29.54
N THR A 214 -26.04 -8.81 29.68
CA THR A 214 -24.74 -8.25 30.06
C THR A 214 -24.14 -7.42 28.91
N ARG A 215 -23.30 -6.42 29.21
CA ARG A 215 -22.60 -5.59 28.20
C ARG A 215 -21.47 -6.33 27.46
N VAL A 216 -21.71 -7.58 27.04
CA VAL A 216 -20.72 -8.47 26.40
C VAL A 216 -20.08 -7.82 25.18
N SER A 217 -20.88 -7.13 24.36
CA SER A 217 -20.37 -6.42 23.17
C SER A 217 -19.29 -5.40 23.51
N SER A 218 -19.52 -4.56 24.51
CA SER A 218 -18.55 -3.55 24.94
C SER A 218 -17.28 -4.20 25.47
N TYR A 219 -17.37 -5.30 26.21
CA TYR A 219 -16.20 -6.03 26.68
C TYR A 219 -15.40 -6.65 25.54
N VAL A 220 -16.06 -7.28 24.56
CA VAL A 220 -15.38 -7.87 23.39
C VAL A 220 -14.64 -6.79 22.60
N VAL A 221 -15.31 -5.70 22.23
CA VAL A 221 -14.68 -4.60 21.49
C VAL A 221 -13.51 -4.01 22.30
N SER A 222 -13.72 -3.70 23.58
CA SER A 222 -12.69 -3.08 24.40
C SER A 222 -11.46 -3.98 24.58
N LEU A 223 -11.65 -5.28 24.81
CA LEU A 223 -10.55 -6.22 25.00
C LEU A 223 -9.75 -6.41 23.70
N CYS A 224 -10.43 -6.56 22.56
CA CYS A 224 -9.77 -6.69 21.27
C CYS A 224 -8.99 -5.42 20.90
N THR A 225 -9.61 -4.25 21.03
CA THR A 225 -8.95 -2.97 20.73
C THR A 225 -7.79 -2.70 21.68
N PHE A 226 -7.93 -3.01 22.97
CA PHE A 226 -6.86 -2.82 23.94
C PHE A 226 -5.62 -3.67 23.60
N GLY A 227 -5.83 -4.92 23.17
CA GLY A 227 -4.74 -5.78 22.71
C GLY A 227 -3.95 -5.16 21.56
N GLU A 228 -4.64 -4.66 20.53
CA GLU A 228 -3.99 -4.04 19.38
C GLU A 228 -3.28 -2.73 19.75
N VAL A 229 -3.92 -1.86 20.54
CA VAL A 229 -3.30 -0.61 21.01
C VAL A 229 -2.03 -0.89 21.80
N LEU A 230 -2.01 -1.93 22.63
CA LEU A 230 -0.82 -2.33 23.37
C LEU A 230 0.29 -2.79 22.42
N ILE A 231 -0.02 -3.64 21.44
CA ILE A 231 0.95 -4.10 20.43
C ILE A 231 1.53 -2.89 19.66
N CYS A 232 0.69 -2.00 19.16
CA CYS A 232 1.13 -0.80 18.45
C CYS A 232 1.97 0.12 19.34
N THR A 233 1.59 0.32 20.60
CA THR A 233 2.35 1.19 21.52
C THR A 233 3.74 0.63 21.80
N ILE A 234 3.84 -0.68 22.04
CA ILE A 234 5.12 -1.35 22.24
C ILE A 234 6.00 -1.24 20.99
N TRP A 235 5.41 -1.45 19.81
CA TRP A 235 6.11 -1.32 18.53
C TRP A 235 6.67 0.10 18.34
N LEU A 236 5.83 1.13 18.49
CA LEU A 236 6.24 2.53 18.34
C LEU A 236 7.29 2.96 19.37
N PHE A 237 7.32 2.33 20.55
CA PHE A 237 8.31 2.65 21.58
C PHE A 237 9.67 2.01 21.33
N ILE A 238 9.71 0.74 20.89
CA ILE A 238 10.95 -0.04 20.73
C ILE A 238 11.58 0.19 19.35
N SER A 239 10.77 0.21 18.30
CA SER A 239 11.23 0.27 16.91
C SER A 239 10.25 1.09 16.07
N PRO A 240 10.19 2.42 16.30
CA PRO A 240 9.28 3.29 15.57
C PRO A 240 9.58 3.27 14.06
N PRO A 241 8.53 3.24 13.20
CA PRO A 241 8.71 3.45 11.77
C PRO A 241 9.33 4.81 11.45
N PHE A 242 10.21 4.86 10.46
CA PHE A 242 10.91 6.07 10.04
C PHE A 242 10.95 6.19 8.51
N PRO A 243 10.99 7.42 7.97
CA PRO A 243 11.12 7.63 6.53
C PRO A 243 12.52 7.22 6.05
N GLU A 244 12.57 6.44 4.98
CA GLU A 244 13.80 5.98 4.33
C GLU A 244 13.64 6.06 2.81
N TYR A 245 14.75 6.20 2.10
CA TYR A 245 14.75 6.17 0.65
C TYR A 245 15.24 4.82 0.13
N ASP A 246 14.41 4.15 -0.64
CA ASP A 246 14.81 2.94 -1.35
C ASP A 246 15.48 3.30 -2.68
N THR A 247 16.76 2.97 -2.78
CA THR A 247 17.57 3.15 -3.98
C THR A 247 17.85 1.83 -4.72
N GLN A 248 17.36 0.70 -4.19
CA GLN A 248 17.65 -0.65 -4.67
C GLN A 248 16.48 -1.28 -5.44
N SER A 249 15.23 -0.94 -5.11
CA SER A 249 14.04 -1.56 -5.73
C SER A 249 13.88 -1.24 -7.21
N GLU A 250 14.16 0.00 -7.63
CA GLU A 250 14.11 0.42 -9.03
C GLU A 250 15.38 1.20 -9.43
N LYS A 251 16.00 0.78 -10.55
CA LYS A 251 17.23 1.40 -11.08
C LYS A 251 16.96 2.85 -11.46
N GLY A 252 17.85 3.75 -11.03
CA GLY A 252 17.75 5.19 -11.33
C GLY A 252 16.65 5.96 -10.60
N LYS A 253 15.91 5.30 -9.70
CA LYS A 253 14.88 5.93 -8.87
C LYS A 253 15.27 5.93 -7.39
N MET A 254 14.64 6.85 -6.67
CA MET A 254 14.75 7.00 -5.23
C MET A 254 13.33 7.05 -4.66
N ILE A 255 12.88 5.97 -4.04
CA ILE A 255 11.49 5.82 -3.62
C ILE A 255 11.41 6.17 -2.14
N PRO A 256 10.80 7.31 -1.76
CA PRO A 256 10.60 7.62 -0.35
C PRO A 256 9.54 6.66 0.19
N GLN A 257 9.92 5.86 1.18
CA GLN A 257 9.06 4.89 1.83
C GLN A 257 9.17 5.01 3.36
N CYS A 258 8.26 4.36 4.07
CA CYS A 258 8.36 4.24 5.53
C CYS A 258 8.95 2.87 5.82
N ASN A 259 10.16 2.83 6.40
CA ASN A 259 10.67 1.61 6.99
C ASN A 259 9.89 1.33 8.28
N GLU A 260 9.38 0.11 8.43
CA GLU A 260 8.59 -0.32 9.60
C GLU A 260 9.42 -0.41 10.89
N GLY A 261 10.75 -0.32 10.80
CA GLY A 261 11.70 -0.44 11.91
C GLY A 261 11.89 -1.88 12.40
N SER A 262 10.80 -2.63 12.56
CA SER A 262 10.81 -4.04 12.93
C SER A 262 9.76 -4.84 12.15
N ALA A 263 10.24 -5.72 11.26
CA ALA A 263 9.38 -6.64 10.52
C ALA A 263 8.56 -7.55 11.46
N ILE A 264 9.15 -8.00 12.57
CA ILE A 264 8.46 -8.85 13.54
C ILE A 264 7.28 -8.11 14.16
N ALA A 265 7.46 -6.86 14.54
CA ALA A 265 6.39 -6.06 15.15
C ALA A 265 5.28 -5.76 14.14
N PHE A 266 5.63 -5.42 12.90
CA PHE A 266 4.67 -5.26 11.81
C PHE A 266 3.84 -6.53 11.55
N TYR A 267 4.48 -7.69 11.42
CA TYR A 267 3.77 -8.96 11.24
C TYR A 267 2.95 -9.36 12.48
N THR A 268 3.34 -8.92 13.68
CA THR A 268 2.56 -9.15 14.90
C THR A 268 1.23 -8.39 14.86
N VAL A 269 1.23 -7.12 14.43
CA VAL A 269 0.02 -6.31 14.20
C VAL A 269 -0.89 -6.97 13.16
N ILE A 270 -0.34 -7.32 11.98
CA ILE A 270 -1.11 -8.01 10.93
C ILE A 270 -1.64 -9.36 11.41
N GLY A 271 -0.82 -10.12 12.15
CA GLY A 271 -1.19 -11.42 12.71
C GLY A 271 -2.33 -11.31 13.72
N TYR A 272 -2.32 -10.30 14.58
CA TYR A 272 -3.40 -10.04 15.53
C TYR A 272 -4.72 -9.72 14.82
N MET A 273 -4.70 -8.82 13.84
CA MET A 273 -5.86 -8.54 12.99
C MET A 273 -6.36 -9.79 12.25
N GLY A 274 -5.44 -10.59 11.70
CA GLY A 274 -5.75 -11.84 11.02
C GLY A 274 -6.40 -12.86 11.94
N PHE A 275 -5.91 -12.99 13.18
CA PHE A 275 -6.52 -13.83 14.21
C PHE A 275 -7.94 -13.38 14.56
N LEU A 276 -8.16 -12.08 14.79
CA LEU A 276 -9.49 -11.54 15.03
C LEU A 276 -10.44 -11.76 13.85
N ALA A 277 -9.94 -11.59 12.62
CA ALA A 277 -10.72 -11.81 11.42
C ALA A 277 -11.13 -13.28 11.26
N LEU A 278 -10.19 -14.22 11.50
CA LEU A 278 -10.48 -15.66 11.47
C LEU A 278 -11.50 -16.04 12.55
N LEU A 279 -11.32 -15.56 13.77
CA LEU A 279 -12.26 -15.80 14.87
C LEU A 279 -13.65 -15.26 14.52
N SER A 280 -13.73 -14.03 13.99
CA SER A 280 -14.97 -13.42 13.51
C SER A 280 -15.61 -14.24 12.40
N LEU A 281 -14.83 -14.74 11.43
CA LEU A 281 -15.34 -15.60 10.36
C LEU A 281 -15.90 -16.92 10.89
N ILE A 282 -15.20 -17.59 11.82
CA ILE A 282 -15.67 -18.85 12.43
C ILE A 282 -17.01 -18.62 13.14
N VAL A 283 -17.10 -17.59 13.99
CA VAL A 283 -18.34 -17.28 14.72
C VAL A 283 -19.46 -16.87 13.75
N ALA A 284 -19.15 -16.07 12.73
CA ALA A 284 -20.10 -15.69 11.68
C ALA A 284 -20.63 -16.92 10.91
N PHE A 285 -19.80 -17.91 10.64
CA PHE A 285 -20.22 -19.14 9.96
C PHE A 285 -21.14 -20.00 10.84
N LEU A 286 -20.87 -20.07 12.16
CA LEU A 286 -21.72 -20.79 13.11
C LEU A 286 -23.13 -20.21 13.19
N VAL A 287 -23.28 -18.88 13.12
CA VAL A 287 -24.60 -18.22 13.16
C VAL A 287 -25.35 -18.25 11.83
N ARG A 288 -24.70 -18.59 10.71
CA ARG A 288 -25.34 -18.62 9.37
C ARG A 288 -26.55 -19.54 9.30
N LYS A 289 -26.54 -20.63 10.07
CA LYS A 289 -27.64 -21.63 10.13
C LYS A 289 -28.77 -21.23 11.08
N VAL A 290 -28.63 -20.14 11.81
CA VAL A 290 -29.65 -19.66 12.75
C VAL A 290 -30.75 -18.96 11.93
N PRO A 291 -32.03 -19.37 12.08
CA PRO A 291 -33.15 -18.67 11.43
C PRO A 291 -33.29 -17.29 12.06
N ASP A 292 -32.68 -16.30 11.43
CA ASP A 292 -32.86 -14.89 11.77
C ASP A 292 -33.88 -14.26 10.82
N SER A 293 -34.67 -13.33 11.35
CA SER A 293 -35.83 -12.69 10.71
C SER A 293 -35.56 -12.04 9.34
N PHE A 294 -34.29 -11.79 8.97
CA PHE A 294 -33.90 -11.08 7.74
C PHE A 294 -32.65 -11.62 7.03
N ASN A 295 -32.26 -12.89 7.24
CA ASN A 295 -30.99 -13.45 6.73
C ASN A 295 -29.74 -12.62 7.13
N GLU A 296 -29.83 -11.82 8.20
CA GLU A 296 -28.78 -10.89 8.61
C GLU A 296 -27.46 -11.61 8.87
N ALA A 297 -27.50 -12.77 9.53
CA ALA A 297 -26.33 -13.59 9.77
C ALA A 297 -25.60 -13.98 8.48
N GLN A 298 -26.32 -14.24 7.38
CA GLN A 298 -25.72 -14.61 6.09
C GLN A 298 -24.93 -13.44 5.48
N PHE A 299 -25.48 -12.22 5.53
CA PHE A 299 -24.79 -11.02 5.06
C PHE A 299 -23.53 -10.72 5.87
N ILE A 300 -23.56 -10.96 7.20
CA ILE A 300 -22.37 -10.84 8.05
C ILE A 300 -21.32 -11.90 7.71
N THR A 301 -21.72 -13.16 7.48
CA THR A 301 -20.78 -14.20 7.04
C THR A 301 -20.16 -13.83 5.69
N PHE A 302 -20.98 -13.40 4.73
CA PHE A 302 -20.50 -12.99 3.41
C PHE A 302 -19.53 -11.81 3.50
N SER A 303 -19.83 -10.82 4.33
CA SER A 303 -18.92 -9.67 4.55
C SER A 303 -17.58 -10.09 5.14
N MET A 304 -17.60 -11.01 6.12
CA MET A 304 -16.37 -11.54 6.73
C MET A 304 -15.57 -12.41 5.75
N LEU A 305 -16.24 -13.17 4.88
CA LEU A 305 -15.57 -13.92 3.81
C LEU A 305 -14.85 -12.98 2.84
N VAL A 306 -15.54 -11.94 2.34
CA VAL A 306 -14.94 -10.92 1.47
C VAL A 306 -13.73 -10.26 2.14
N TYR A 307 -13.88 -9.86 3.41
CA TYR A 307 -12.79 -9.29 4.20
C TYR A 307 -11.56 -10.23 4.25
N CYS A 308 -11.76 -11.48 4.66
CA CYS A 308 -10.68 -12.46 4.75
C CYS A 308 -10.03 -12.74 3.38
N SER A 309 -10.83 -12.87 2.32
CA SER A 309 -10.32 -13.10 0.96
C SER A 309 -9.43 -11.96 0.49
N VAL A 310 -9.81 -10.70 0.73
CA VAL A 310 -9.00 -9.52 0.38
C VAL A 310 -7.65 -9.56 1.09
N TRP A 311 -7.62 -9.84 2.40
CA TRP A 311 -6.38 -9.87 3.16
C TRP A 311 -5.49 -11.07 2.86
N VAL A 312 -6.07 -12.24 2.55
CA VAL A 312 -5.30 -13.40 2.09
C VAL A 312 -4.67 -13.13 0.73
N SER A 313 -5.40 -12.51 -0.20
CA SER A 313 -4.88 -12.12 -1.51
C SER A 313 -3.89 -10.96 -1.45
N PHE A 314 -4.00 -10.09 -0.45
CA PHE A 314 -3.09 -8.97 -0.24
C PHE A 314 -1.65 -9.44 -0.01
N ILE A 315 -1.42 -10.48 0.79
CA ILE A 315 -0.07 -10.97 1.15
C ILE A 315 0.80 -11.27 -0.10
N PRO A 316 0.40 -12.16 -1.04
CA PRO A 316 1.23 -12.44 -2.20
C PRO A 316 1.37 -11.24 -3.14
N VAL A 317 0.36 -10.38 -3.25
CA VAL A 317 0.44 -9.16 -4.08
C VAL A 317 1.42 -8.16 -3.47
N TYR A 318 1.38 -7.95 -2.15
CA TYR A 318 2.30 -7.09 -1.42
C TYR A 318 3.75 -7.53 -1.61
N LEU A 319 4.03 -8.83 -1.46
CA LEU A 319 5.37 -9.38 -1.62
C LEU A 319 5.89 -9.34 -3.07
N SER A 320 5.00 -9.32 -4.06
CA SER A 320 5.36 -9.30 -5.49
C SER A 320 5.43 -7.89 -6.08
N THR A 321 4.82 -6.91 -5.42
CA THR A 321 4.75 -5.52 -5.89
C THR A 321 5.95 -4.73 -5.39
N LYS A 322 6.42 -3.79 -6.21
CA LYS A 322 7.58 -2.93 -5.88
C LYS A 322 7.22 -1.45 -6.01
N GLY A 323 7.98 -0.62 -5.29
CA GLY A 323 7.89 0.83 -5.38
C GLY A 323 6.54 1.40 -4.98
N LYS A 324 6.10 2.46 -5.66
CA LYS A 324 4.87 3.21 -5.31
C LYS A 324 3.58 2.40 -5.36
N TYR A 325 3.57 1.29 -6.09
CA TYR A 325 2.39 0.42 -6.20
C TYR A 325 2.13 -0.37 -4.91
N ILE A 326 3.10 -0.55 -4.03
CA ILE A 326 2.91 -1.20 -2.71
C ILE A 326 1.84 -0.45 -1.90
N ALA A 327 1.97 0.88 -1.81
CA ALA A 327 0.99 1.72 -1.13
C ALA A 327 -0.39 1.65 -1.79
N ALA A 328 -0.45 1.62 -3.13
CA ALA A 328 -1.71 1.51 -3.86
C ALA A 328 -2.45 0.19 -3.56
N VAL A 329 -1.71 -0.93 -3.50
CA VAL A 329 -2.27 -2.25 -3.17
C VAL A 329 -2.82 -2.28 -1.74
N GLU A 330 -2.11 -1.68 -0.77
CA GLU A 330 -2.61 -1.54 0.61
C GLU A 330 -3.91 -0.72 0.67
N ILE A 331 -3.93 0.44 0.01
CA ILE A 331 -5.13 1.28 -0.07
C ILE A 331 -6.29 0.50 -0.68
N PHE A 332 -6.06 -0.22 -1.78
CA PHE A 332 -7.09 -1.02 -2.44
C PHE A 332 -7.65 -2.11 -1.51
N ALA A 333 -6.79 -2.80 -0.76
CA ALA A 333 -7.20 -3.80 0.22
C ALA A 333 -8.04 -3.17 1.35
N ILE A 334 -7.63 -2.00 1.86
CA ILE A 334 -8.35 -1.25 2.90
C ILE A 334 -9.75 -0.83 2.41
N LEU A 335 -9.82 -0.21 1.23
CA LEU A 335 -11.08 0.26 0.63
C LEU A 335 -12.03 -0.90 0.33
N THR A 336 -11.53 -1.97 -0.26
CA THR A 336 -12.35 -3.13 -0.67
C THR A 336 -12.90 -3.88 0.54
N SER A 337 -12.05 -4.14 1.54
CA SER A 337 -12.47 -4.84 2.76
C SER A 337 -13.46 -4.02 3.58
N SER A 338 -13.22 -2.71 3.76
CA SER A 338 -14.13 -1.80 4.45
C SER A 338 -15.43 -1.58 3.69
N GLY A 339 -15.35 -1.43 2.36
CA GLY A 339 -16.51 -1.33 1.47
C GLY A 339 -17.36 -2.60 1.48
N GLY A 340 -16.73 -3.77 1.53
CA GLY A 340 -17.39 -5.06 1.69
C GLY A 340 -18.18 -5.15 3.01
N LEU A 341 -17.58 -4.75 4.13
CA LEU A 341 -18.27 -4.67 5.42
C LEU A 341 -19.44 -3.69 5.38
N LEU A 342 -19.23 -2.49 4.82
CA LEU A 342 -20.26 -1.46 4.69
C LEU A 342 -21.45 -1.96 3.86
N GLY A 343 -21.19 -2.39 2.62
CA GLY A 343 -22.20 -2.77 1.66
C GLY A 343 -22.99 -4.01 2.10
N CYS A 344 -22.31 -5.04 2.61
CA CYS A 344 -23.00 -6.26 2.99
C CYS A 344 -23.84 -6.10 4.26
N ILE A 345 -23.32 -5.39 5.28
CA ILE A 345 -23.98 -5.29 6.59
C ILE A 345 -25.09 -4.23 6.60
N PHE A 346 -24.90 -3.10 5.89
CA PHE A 346 -25.79 -1.95 6.01
C PHE A 346 -26.76 -1.78 4.84
N THR A 347 -26.45 -2.25 3.62
CA THR A 347 -27.37 -2.13 2.48
C THR A 347 -28.74 -2.78 2.73
N PRO A 348 -28.83 -4.03 3.25
CA PRO A 348 -30.13 -4.65 3.54
C PRO A 348 -30.96 -3.85 4.54
N LYS A 349 -30.29 -3.21 5.51
CA LYS A 349 -30.95 -2.42 6.57
C LYS A 349 -31.45 -1.09 6.04
N CYS A 350 -30.68 -0.43 5.18
CA CYS A 350 -31.07 0.84 4.58
C CYS A 350 -32.21 0.64 3.60
N TYR A 351 -32.20 -0.47 2.85
CA TYR A 351 -33.32 -0.88 2.01
C TYR A 351 -34.63 -0.99 2.83
N ILE A 352 -34.59 -1.67 3.98
CA ILE A 352 -35.77 -1.79 4.85
C ILE A 352 -36.18 -0.43 5.44
N ILE A 353 -35.22 0.37 5.94
CA ILE A 353 -35.52 1.66 6.57
C ILE A 353 -36.15 2.66 5.60
N LEU A 354 -35.66 2.71 4.34
CA LEU A 354 -36.06 3.73 3.36
C LEU A 354 -37.14 3.27 2.39
N LEU A 355 -37.03 2.05 1.86
CA LEU A 355 -37.89 1.58 0.77
C LEU A 355 -38.99 0.64 1.23
N ARG A 356 -38.84 0.00 2.40
CA ARG A 356 -39.82 -0.95 2.95
C ARG A 356 -40.14 -0.70 4.43
N PRO A 357 -40.67 0.49 4.78
CA PRO A 357 -41.04 0.82 6.16
C PRO A 357 -42.14 -0.09 6.72
N ASP A 358 -42.91 -0.77 5.86
CA ASP A 358 -43.88 -1.81 6.21
C ASP A 358 -43.27 -2.98 6.98
N LEU A 359 -41.98 -3.29 6.74
CA LEU A 359 -41.26 -4.35 7.44
C LEU A 359 -40.59 -3.87 8.74
N ASN A 360 -40.69 -2.57 9.06
CA ASN A 360 -40.05 -1.93 10.22
C ASN A 360 -40.93 -1.93 11.49
N THR A 361 -41.87 -2.88 11.60
CA THR A 361 -42.70 -3.11 12.79
C THR A 361 -42.18 -4.29 13.62
N LYS A 362 -42.36 -4.21 14.95
CA LYS A 362 -41.91 -5.25 15.90
C LYS A 362 -42.46 -6.65 15.55
N ASP A 363 -43.68 -6.71 15.02
CA ASP A 363 -44.38 -7.96 14.72
C ASP A 363 -43.77 -8.74 13.54
N HIS A 364 -43.14 -8.03 12.61
CA HIS A 364 -42.41 -8.64 11.49
C HIS A 364 -40.98 -9.08 11.87
N LEU A 365 -40.37 -8.44 12.88
CA LEU A 365 -39.03 -8.80 13.41
C LEU A 365 -39.04 -10.04 14.33
N ILE A 366 -40.16 -10.31 15.01
CA ILE A 366 -40.28 -11.45 15.94
C ILE A 366 -40.73 -12.73 15.22
N GLY A 367 -41.11 -12.63 13.93
CA GLY A 367 -41.79 -13.71 13.22
C GLY A 367 -43.20 -13.89 13.78
N LYS A 368 -44.20 -14.05 12.91
CA LYS A 368 -45.58 -14.35 13.34
C LYS A 368 -45.57 -15.60 14.25
N GLN A 369 -45.63 -15.43 15.56
CA GLN A 369 -46.04 -16.51 16.45
C GLN A 369 -47.46 -16.86 16.05
N HIS A 370 -47.65 -18.07 15.51
CA HIS A 370 -48.96 -18.64 15.24
C HIS A 370 -49.89 -18.38 16.44
N PRO A 371 -51.13 -17.90 16.22
CA PRO A 371 -52.09 -17.78 17.31
C PRO A 371 -52.32 -19.18 17.88
N LYS A 372 -52.04 -19.35 19.17
CA LYS A 372 -52.47 -20.54 19.92
C LYS A 372 -53.98 -20.65 19.73
N LYS A 373 -54.44 -21.65 18.96
CA LYS A 373 -55.84 -22.07 18.97
C LYS A 373 -56.16 -22.41 20.42
N ALA A 374 -57.01 -21.61 21.04
CA ALA A 374 -57.70 -21.99 22.26
C ALA A 374 -58.68 -23.09 21.88
N THR A 375 -58.34 -24.34 22.19
CA THR A 375 -59.32 -25.42 22.21
C THR A 375 -60.10 -25.27 23.51
N ARG A 376 -61.37 -24.91 23.38
CA ARG A 376 -62.35 -24.83 24.47
C ARG A 376 -62.87 -26.21 24.81
#